data_AF-Q6PTE1-F1
#
_entry.id   AF-Q6PTE1-F1
#
_cell.length_a   1.000
_cell.length_b   1.000
_cell.length_c   1.000
_cell.angle_alpha   90.00
_cell.angle_beta   90.00
_cell.angle_gamma   90.00
#
_symmetry.space_group_name_H-M   'P 1'
#
loop_
_entity.id
_entity.type
_entity.pdbx_description
1 polymer ?
#
loop_
_entity_poly.entity_id
_entity_poly.type
_entity_poly.pdbx_seq_one_letter_code
_entity_poly.pdbx_strand_id
1 'polypeptide(L)'
;AAVRAAAATCLTYGVSVYAIYYGYQGMVDGGENIKKLDWKDISNISQIGGTVIGSARCQDFRTHEGRLKAAFNLVKNDIDCLIAIGGDGTLTGANMFKQEWPSLLRELQASGQISEEAHAKHEYLSVVGMVGSIDNDMCGFSMTIGCDSALNRICEAIDALTTTAQSHQRTFI
;
A
#
# COMPACT_ATOMS: atom_id res chain seq x y z
N ALA A 1 -11.42 -2.53 3.31
CA ALA A 1 -11.27 -3.55 4.38
C ALA A 1 -9.85 -3.67 4.95
N ALA A 2 -8.83 -4.03 4.15
CA ALA A 2 -7.47 -4.31 4.66
C ALA A 2 -6.83 -3.12 5.42
N VAL A 3 -6.90 -1.91 4.85
CA VAL A 3 -6.43 -0.66 5.50
C VAL A 3 -7.07 -0.47 6.88
N ARG A 4 -8.40 -0.68 6.99
CA ARG A 4 -9.11 -0.59 8.27
C ARG A 4 -8.59 -1.60 9.28
N ALA A 5 -8.41 -2.86 8.87
CA ALA A 5 -7.97 -3.91 9.77
C ALA A 5 -6.56 -3.62 10.32
N ALA A 6 -5.63 -3.21 9.45
CA ALA A 6 -4.29 -2.79 9.84
C ALA A 6 -4.33 -1.60 10.80
N ALA A 7 -5.01 -0.52 10.42
CA ALA A 7 -5.10 0.69 11.24
C ALA A 7 -5.79 0.46 12.58
N ALA A 8 -6.93 -0.26 12.61
CA ALA A 8 -7.63 -0.58 13.84
C ALA A 8 -6.76 -1.42 14.78
N THR A 9 -5.98 -2.36 14.25
CA THR A 9 -5.06 -3.17 15.05
C THR A 9 -3.99 -2.30 15.69
N CYS A 10 -3.31 -1.46 14.91
CA CYS A 10 -2.31 -0.51 15.43
C CYS A 10 -2.89 0.41 16.51
N LEU A 11 -4.04 1.03 16.25
CA LEU A 11 -4.71 1.92 17.19
C LEU A 11 -5.12 1.21 18.49
N THR A 12 -5.53 -0.06 18.41
CA THR A 12 -5.87 -0.87 19.59
C THR A 12 -4.66 -1.10 20.49
N TYR A 13 -3.48 -1.28 19.91
CA TYR A 13 -2.21 -1.42 20.65
C TYR A 13 -1.54 -0.08 20.99
N GLY A 14 -2.22 1.05 20.78
CA GLY A 14 -1.68 2.38 21.07
C GLY A 14 -0.59 2.86 20.11
N VAL A 15 -0.44 2.20 18.95
CA VAL A 15 0.52 2.58 17.91
C VAL A 15 -0.08 3.68 17.03
N SER A 16 0.66 4.77 16.84
CA SER A 16 0.25 5.83 15.90
C SER A 16 0.36 5.32 14.47
N VAL A 17 -0.70 5.50 13.68
CA VAL A 17 -0.77 5.01 12.30
C VAL A 17 -1.01 6.17 11.34
N TYR A 18 -0.36 6.11 10.18
CA TYR A 18 -0.45 7.11 9.12
C TYR A 18 -0.90 6.44 7.82
N ALA A 19 -1.82 7.10 7.12
CA ALA A 19 -2.15 6.78 5.73
C ALA A 19 -1.18 7.48 4.79
N ILE A 20 -0.61 6.71 3.86
CA ILE A 20 0.15 7.24 2.73
C ILE A 20 -0.77 7.19 1.51
N TYR A 21 -1.18 8.37 1.04
CA TYR A 21 -2.07 8.49 -0.11
C TYR A 21 -1.32 8.25 -1.42
N TYR A 22 -2.02 7.75 -2.45
CA TYR A 22 -1.44 7.51 -3.78
C TYR A 22 -0.22 6.56 -3.78
N GLY A 23 -0.11 5.68 -2.79
CA GLY A 23 0.95 4.68 -2.69
C GLY A 23 2.35 5.28 -2.61
N TYR A 24 3.30 4.72 -3.38
CA TYR A 24 4.68 5.21 -3.37
C TYR A 24 4.82 6.66 -3.82
N GLN A 25 3.93 7.16 -4.69
CA GLN A 25 3.98 8.55 -5.13
C GLN A 25 3.79 9.49 -3.94
N GLY A 26 2.74 9.29 -3.13
CA GLY A 26 2.53 10.14 -1.96
C GLY A 26 3.60 9.95 -0.88
N MET A 27 4.27 8.80 -0.85
CA MET A 27 5.44 8.59 0.02
C MET A 27 6.62 9.48 -0.41
N VAL A 28 6.86 9.58 -1.71
CA VAL A 28 7.91 10.45 -2.29
C VAL A 28 7.54 11.92 -2.16
N ASP A 29 6.29 12.28 -2.43
CA ASP A 29 5.80 13.65 -2.37
C ASP A 29 5.76 14.18 -0.93
N GLY A 30 5.42 13.30 0.03
CA GLY A 30 5.31 13.65 1.45
C GLY A 30 4.20 14.67 1.72
N GLY A 31 4.40 15.48 2.76
CA GLY A 31 3.48 16.57 3.11
C GLY A 31 2.05 16.08 3.38
N GLU A 32 1.08 16.65 2.66
CA GLU A 32 -0.34 16.29 2.82
C GLU A 32 -0.67 14.86 2.42
N ASN A 33 0.22 14.17 1.71
CA ASN A 33 0.00 12.78 1.33
C ASN A 33 0.28 11.79 2.47
N ILE A 34 0.84 12.24 3.60
CA ILE A 34 1.05 11.41 4.79
C ILE A 34 0.19 11.98 5.92
N LYS A 35 -0.92 11.32 6.24
CA LYS A 35 -1.87 11.81 7.24
C LYS A 35 -2.04 10.81 8.38
N LYS A 36 -1.96 11.30 9.62
CA LYS A 36 -2.28 10.51 10.81
C LYS A 36 -3.75 10.08 10.74
N LEU A 37 -4.02 8.81 11.05
CA LEU A 37 -5.38 8.27 11.12
C LEU A 37 -5.82 8.12 12.57
N ASP A 38 -7.09 8.42 12.81
CA ASP A 38 -7.82 8.12 14.04
C ASP A 38 -8.97 7.13 13.78
N TRP A 39 -9.60 6.64 14.85
CA TRP A 39 -10.76 5.74 14.79
C TRP A 39 -11.89 6.23 13.88
N LYS A 40 -12.13 7.55 13.85
CA LYS A 40 -13.16 8.17 13.00
C LYS A 40 -12.88 7.94 11.51
N ASP A 41 -11.61 8.01 11.10
CA ASP A 41 -11.20 7.97 9.69
C ASP A 41 -11.35 6.57 9.07
N ILE A 42 -11.44 5.53 9.91
CA ILE A 42 -11.52 4.12 9.49
C ILE A 42 -12.89 3.46 9.72
N SER A 43 -13.85 4.20 10.29
CA SER A 43 -15.16 3.69 10.71
C SER A 43 -16.04 3.15 9.56
N ASN A 44 -15.99 3.77 8.37
CA ASN A 44 -16.91 3.51 7.27
C ASN A 44 -16.24 3.08 5.95
N ILE A 45 -15.00 2.59 6.01
CA ILE A 45 -14.21 2.26 4.81
C ILE A 45 -14.25 0.76 4.44
N SER A 46 -14.99 -0.07 5.16
CA SER A 46 -15.04 -1.52 4.90
C SER A 46 -15.81 -1.87 3.64
N GLN A 47 -16.91 -1.16 3.42
CA GLN A 47 -17.89 -1.37 2.35
C GLN A 47 -17.53 -0.66 1.03
N ILE A 48 -16.48 0.15 1.03
CA ILE A 48 -16.05 0.92 -0.14
C ILE A 48 -15.09 0.06 -0.97
N GLY A 49 -15.44 -0.13 -2.25
CA GLY A 49 -14.57 -0.80 -3.22
C GLY A 49 -13.34 0.03 -3.58
N GLY A 50 -12.27 -0.63 -4.02
CA GLY A 50 -10.99 0.02 -4.29
C GLY A 50 -10.24 0.40 -3.01
N THR A 51 -9.44 1.46 -3.08
CA THR A 51 -8.63 1.94 -1.94
C THR A 51 -9.00 3.38 -1.60
N VAL A 52 -9.44 3.60 -0.36
CA VAL A 52 -9.81 4.93 0.16
C VAL A 52 -8.63 5.90 0.24
N ILE A 53 -7.40 5.37 0.21
CA ILE A 53 -6.15 6.15 0.20
C ILE A 53 -5.59 6.35 -1.22
N GLY A 54 -6.28 5.85 -2.25
CA GLY A 54 -5.80 5.91 -3.62
C GLY A 54 -4.63 4.96 -3.90
N SER A 55 -4.32 4.78 -5.18
CA SER A 55 -3.15 4.03 -5.65
C SER A 55 -2.63 4.72 -6.91
N ALA A 56 -1.32 4.92 -7.01
CA ALA A 56 -0.68 5.46 -8.18
C ALA A 56 0.59 4.68 -8.52
N ARG A 57 0.86 4.53 -9.82
CA ARG A 57 2.17 4.08 -10.30
C ARG A 57 3.16 5.20 -10.01
N CYS A 58 4.30 4.86 -9.44
CA CYS A 58 5.35 5.83 -9.12
C CYS A 58 6.63 5.44 -9.88
N GLN A 59 7.06 6.27 -10.83
CA GLN A 59 8.36 6.10 -11.49
C GLN A 59 9.50 6.60 -10.61
N ASP A 60 9.27 7.65 -9.84
CA ASP A 60 10.31 8.26 -8.99
C ASP A 60 10.84 7.26 -7.98
N PHE A 61 9.98 6.42 -7.40
CA PHE A 61 10.37 5.38 -6.44
C PHE A 61 11.26 4.27 -7.03
N ARG A 62 11.33 4.16 -8.37
CA ARG A 62 12.29 3.26 -9.03
C ARG A 62 13.71 3.82 -9.01
N THR A 63 13.86 5.12 -8.81
CA THR A 63 15.16 5.78 -8.71
C THR A 63 15.62 5.87 -7.25
N HIS A 64 16.93 5.90 -7.05
CA HIS A 64 17.54 6.10 -5.73
C HIS A 64 17.10 7.43 -5.11
N GLU A 65 17.06 8.50 -5.90
CA GLU A 65 16.65 9.83 -5.44
C GLU A 65 15.21 9.85 -4.91
N GLY A 66 14.28 9.19 -5.60
CA GLY A 66 12.90 9.08 -5.13
C GLY A 66 12.80 8.29 -3.82
N ARG A 67 13.56 7.19 -3.69
CA ARG A 67 13.61 6.43 -2.42
C ARG A 67 14.24 7.23 -1.29
N LEU A 68 15.27 8.04 -1.57
CA LEU A 68 15.87 8.94 -0.59
C LEU A 68 14.87 9.98 -0.08
N LYS A 69 14.09 10.60 -0.97
CA LYS A 69 12.99 11.52 -0.61
C LYS A 69 11.91 10.83 0.22
N ALA A 70 11.52 9.61 -0.16
CA ALA A 70 10.56 8.83 0.59
C ALA A 70 11.05 8.50 2.00
N ALA A 71 12.32 8.08 2.15
CA ALA A 71 12.92 7.80 3.45
C ALA A 71 12.95 9.04 4.34
N PHE A 72 13.33 10.20 3.79
CA PHE A 72 13.28 11.48 4.51
C PHE A 72 11.87 11.80 5.02
N ASN A 73 10.85 11.63 4.18
CA ASN A 73 9.46 11.91 4.56
C ASN A 73 8.95 10.98 5.67
N LEU A 74 9.35 9.70 5.67
CA LEU A 74 9.00 8.76 6.73
C LEU A 74 9.66 9.13 8.06
N VAL A 75 10.98 9.38 8.06
CA VAL A 75 11.73 9.79 9.26
C VAL A 75 11.20 11.11 9.84
N LYS A 76 10.87 12.08 8.97
CA LYS A 76 10.28 13.36 9.38
C LYS A 76 8.95 13.20 10.12
N ASN A 77 8.18 12.15 9.81
CA ASN A 77 6.90 11.84 10.46
C ASN A 77 7.03 10.82 11.59
N ASP A 78 8.26 10.46 11.98
CA ASP A 78 8.54 9.47 13.03
C ASP A 78 8.02 8.06 12.68
N ILE A 79 8.17 7.66 11.40
CA ILE A 79 7.67 6.39 10.87
C ILE A 79 8.84 5.45 10.55
N ASP A 80 8.86 4.29 11.20
CA ASP A 80 9.85 3.20 11.05
C ASP A 80 9.20 1.84 10.69
N CYS A 81 7.88 1.82 10.47
CA CYS A 81 7.13 0.63 10.11
C CYS A 81 6.20 0.89 8.92
N LEU A 82 6.28 0.04 7.90
CA LEU A 82 5.53 0.14 6.66
C LEU A 82 4.65 -1.09 6.45
N ILE A 83 3.35 -0.88 6.30
CA ILE A 83 2.41 -1.92 5.88
C ILE A 83 2.09 -1.70 4.39
N ALA A 84 2.67 -2.52 3.52
CA ALA A 84 2.52 -2.43 2.08
C ALA A 84 1.37 -3.35 1.61
N ILE A 85 0.30 -2.76 1.07
CA ILE A 85 -0.87 -3.49 0.56
C ILE A 85 -0.91 -3.34 -0.96
N GLY A 86 -0.74 -4.44 -1.70
CA GLY A 86 -0.76 -4.42 -3.16
C GLY A 86 -0.33 -5.74 -3.79
N GLY A 87 -0.09 -5.72 -5.10
CA GLY A 87 0.40 -6.87 -5.86
C GLY A 87 1.93 -7.02 -5.81
N ASP A 88 2.46 -7.88 -6.68
CA ASP A 88 3.88 -8.24 -6.72
C ASP A 88 4.83 -7.02 -6.74
N GLY A 89 4.57 -6.07 -7.64
CA GLY A 89 5.40 -4.87 -7.77
C GLY A 89 5.46 -4.01 -6.50
N THR A 90 4.36 -3.96 -5.74
CA THR A 90 4.33 -3.24 -4.46
C THR A 90 5.21 -3.94 -3.44
N LEU A 91 5.08 -5.26 -3.31
CA LEU A 91 5.82 -6.05 -2.31
C LEU A 91 7.31 -6.13 -2.63
N THR A 92 7.65 -6.29 -3.91
CA THR A 92 9.04 -6.25 -4.38
C THR A 92 9.69 -4.89 -4.09
N GLY A 93 8.98 -3.79 -4.38
CA GLY A 93 9.45 -2.44 -4.06
C GLY A 93 9.66 -2.22 -2.56
N ALA A 94 8.77 -2.75 -1.72
CA ALA A 94 8.87 -2.62 -0.27
C ALA A 94 10.06 -3.40 0.29
N ASN A 95 10.31 -4.61 -0.23
CA ASN A 95 11.48 -5.40 0.14
C ASN A 95 12.79 -4.74 -0.27
N MET A 96 12.88 -4.22 -1.50
CA MET A 96 14.05 -3.46 -1.97
C MET A 96 14.29 -2.25 -1.06
N PHE A 97 13.24 -1.48 -0.77
CA PHE A 97 13.34 -0.29 0.07
C PHE A 97 13.83 -0.61 1.49
N LYS A 98 13.35 -1.71 2.09
CA LYS A 98 13.85 -2.21 3.38
C LYS A 98 15.33 -2.54 3.35
N GLN A 99 15.80 -3.21 2.29
CA GLN A 99 17.21 -3.59 2.15
C GLN A 99 18.11 -2.37 1.97
N GLU A 100 17.65 -1.35 1.24
CA GLU A 100 18.40 -0.11 1.01
C GLU A 100 18.33 0.89 2.17
N TRP A 101 17.36 0.74 3.08
CA TRP A 101 17.08 1.68 4.16
C TRP A 101 18.32 2.15 4.96
N PRO A 102 19.24 1.27 5.43
CA PRO A 102 20.41 1.72 6.18
C PRO A 102 21.38 2.56 5.35
N SER A 103 21.41 2.36 4.02
CA SER A 103 22.21 3.20 3.11
C SER A 103 21.59 4.57 2.94
N LEU A 104 20.27 4.62 2.73
CA LEU A 104 19.52 5.87 2.57
C LEU A 104 19.64 6.75 3.82
N LEU A 105 19.50 6.17 5.02
CA LEU A 105 19.63 6.93 6.27
C LEU A 105 21.03 7.50 6.48
N ARG A 106 22.09 6.77 6.11
CA ARG A 106 23.46 7.30 6.19
C ARG A 106 23.66 8.48 5.25
N GLU A 107 23.10 8.43 4.05
CA GLU A 107 23.16 9.53 3.09
C GLU A 107 22.37 10.75 3.56
N LEU A 108 21.17 10.55 4.12
CA LEU A 108 20.38 11.63 4.72
C LEU A 108 21.10 12.29 5.90
N GLN A 109 21.81 11.51 6.71
CA GLN A 109 22.61 12.04 7.81
C GLN A 109 23.82 12.82 7.28
N ALA A 110 24.55 12.25 6.32
CA ALA A 110 25.73 12.89 5.71
C ALA A 110 25.41 14.21 4.99
N SER A 111 24.22 14.30 4.39
CA SER A 111 23.71 15.53 3.77
C SER A 111 23.13 16.53 4.79
N GLY A 112 23.07 16.19 6.07
CA GLY A 112 22.54 17.05 7.14
C GLY A 112 21.02 17.21 7.14
N GLN A 113 20.29 16.37 6.40
CA GLN A 113 18.83 16.42 6.34
C GLN A 113 18.16 15.82 7.57
N ILE A 114 18.81 14.87 8.25
CA ILE A 114 18.34 14.26 9.50
C ILE A 114 19.38 14.42 10.61
N SER A 115 18.93 14.53 11.86
CA SER A 115 19.81 14.54 13.03
C SER A 115 20.34 13.14 13.35
N GLU A 116 21.44 13.08 14.11
CA GLU A 116 22.00 11.82 14.61
C GLU A 116 21.00 11.05 15.51
N GLU A 117 20.23 11.78 16.31
CA GLU A 117 19.15 11.22 17.13
C GLU A 117 18.05 10.57 16.26
N ALA A 118 17.64 11.25 15.18
CA ALA A 118 16.65 10.72 14.25
C ALA A 118 17.19 9.49 13.51
N HIS A 119 18.47 9.49 13.14
CA HIS A 119 19.13 8.33 12.53
C HIS A 119 19.12 7.12 13.47
N ALA A 120 19.56 7.30 14.72
CA ALA A 120 19.63 6.22 15.71
C ALA A 120 18.24 5.64 16.03
N LYS A 121 17.21 6.49 16.10
CA LYS A 121 15.84 6.05 16.36
C LYS A 121 15.25 5.22 15.22
N HIS A 122 15.60 5.55 13.97
CA HIS A 122 14.98 4.95 12.78
C HIS A 122 15.91 3.96 12.05
N GLU A 123 16.97 3.47 12.70
CA GLU A 123 18.02 2.63 12.07
C GLU A 123 17.46 1.45 11.25
N TYR A 124 16.32 0.90 11.69
CA TYR A 124 15.65 -0.23 11.06
C TYR A 124 14.27 0.13 10.54
N LEU A 125 13.97 -0.27 9.30
CA LEU A 125 12.62 -0.24 8.74
C LEU A 125 11.96 -1.61 8.86
N SER A 126 10.85 -1.68 9.59
CA SER A 126 9.97 -2.84 9.60
C SER A 126 9.02 -2.79 8.41
N VAL A 127 8.89 -3.89 7.68
CA VAL A 127 7.98 -3.97 6.52
C VAL A 127 7.12 -5.22 6.64
N VAL A 128 5.81 -5.04 6.49
CA VAL A 128 4.81 -6.11 6.41
C VAL A 128 4.06 -5.98 5.09
N GLY A 129 3.97 -7.08 4.34
CA GLY A 129 3.26 -7.14 3.06
C GLY A 129 1.88 -7.78 3.20
N MET A 130 0.88 -7.20 2.54
CA MET A 130 -0.43 -7.82 2.31
C MET A 130 -0.72 -7.88 0.83
N VAL A 131 -1.14 -9.05 0.35
CA VAL A 131 -1.34 -9.28 -1.08
C VAL A 131 -2.73 -8.84 -1.50
N GLY A 132 -2.80 -7.74 -2.27
CA GLY A 132 -4.00 -7.24 -2.91
C GLY A 132 -3.88 -7.31 -4.43
N SER A 133 -4.56 -8.27 -5.04
CA SER A 133 -4.61 -8.51 -6.48
C SER A 133 -5.95 -9.18 -6.84
N ILE A 134 -6.54 -8.80 -7.97
CA ILE A 134 -7.73 -9.50 -8.50
C ILE A 134 -7.34 -10.75 -9.30
N ASP A 135 -6.09 -10.83 -9.74
CA ASP A 135 -5.60 -11.84 -10.68
C ASP A 135 -5.24 -13.17 -9.98
N ASN A 136 -5.14 -13.17 -8.65
CA ASN A 136 -4.70 -14.32 -7.84
C ASN A 136 -3.40 -14.97 -8.34
N ASP A 137 -2.46 -14.13 -8.73
CA ASP A 137 -1.22 -14.47 -9.42
C ASP A 137 0.01 -14.51 -8.52
N MET A 138 -0.20 -14.50 -7.20
CA MET A 138 0.88 -14.37 -6.21
C MET A 138 1.31 -15.72 -5.66
N CYS A 139 2.52 -16.12 -6.03
CA CYS A 139 3.13 -17.36 -5.56
C CYS A 139 3.21 -17.39 -4.03
N GLY A 140 2.90 -18.55 -3.44
CA GLY A 140 2.90 -18.77 -1.99
C GLY A 140 1.58 -18.44 -1.29
N PHE A 141 0.60 -17.87 -2.01
CA PHE A 141 -0.73 -17.58 -1.47
C PHE A 141 -1.80 -18.38 -2.24
N SER A 142 -2.75 -18.97 -1.51
CA SER A 142 -3.89 -19.67 -2.13
C SER A 142 -4.93 -18.69 -2.67
N MET A 143 -5.09 -17.53 -2.03
CA MET A 143 -6.01 -16.47 -2.43
C MET A 143 -5.41 -15.08 -2.16
N THR A 144 -5.67 -14.14 -3.07
CA THR A 144 -5.34 -12.71 -2.93
C THR A 144 -6.56 -11.86 -2.59
N ILE A 145 -6.35 -10.76 -1.86
CA ILE A 145 -7.44 -9.83 -1.51
C ILE A 145 -7.96 -9.18 -2.80
N GLY A 146 -9.25 -9.40 -3.08
CA GLY A 146 -9.95 -8.85 -4.24
C GLY A 146 -10.33 -9.88 -5.31
N CYS A 147 -9.70 -11.07 -5.33
CA CYS A 147 -9.98 -12.11 -6.33
C CYS A 147 -11.46 -12.56 -6.31
N ASP A 148 -11.97 -12.97 -5.14
CA ASP A 148 -13.37 -13.40 -5.00
C ASP A 148 -14.37 -12.29 -5.36
N SER A 149 -14.06 -11.03 -5.01
CA SER A 149 -14.89 -9.89 -5.38
C SER A 149 -14.92 -9.67 -6.89
N ALA A 150 -13.78 -9.83 -7.58
CA ALA A 150 -13.70 -9.75 -9.03
C ALA A 150 -14.45 -10.91 -9.71
N LEU A 151 -14.31 -12.14 -9.20
CA LEU A 151 -15.04 -13.31 -9.68
C LEU A 151 -16.56 -13.10 -9.58
N ASN A 152 -17.04 -12.59 -8.45
CA ASN A 152 -18.45 -12.26 -8.29
C ASN A 152 -18.95 -11.24 -9.33
N ARG A 153 -18.15 -10.23 -9.69
CA ARG A 153 -18.51 -9.28 -10.77
C ARG A 153 -18.56 -9.98 -12.14
N ILE A 154 -17.65 -10.92 -12.40
CA ILE A 154 -17.65 -11.71 -13.65
C ILE A 154 -18.92 -12.57 -13.74
N CYS A 155 -19.27 -13.28 -12.67
CA CYS A 155 -20.49 -14.09 -12.62
C CYS A 155 -21.75 -13.25 -12.88
N GLU A 156 -21.89 -12.09 -12.23
CA GLU A 156 -23.01 -11.19 -12.47
C GLU A 156 -23.11 -10.74 -13.94
N ALA A 157 -21.97 -10.45 -14.58
CA ALA A 157 -21.94 -10.07 -15.99
C ALA A 157 -22.35 -11.24 -16.91
N ILE A 158 -21.88 -12.45 -16.63
CA ILE A 158 -22.26 -13.67 -17.37
C ILE A 158 -23.76 -13.95 -17.21
N ASP A 159 -24.30 -13.86 -15.99
CA ASP A 159 -25.71 -14.07 -15.71
C ASP A 159 -26.60 -13.08 -16.47
N ALA A 160 -26.18 -11.81 -16.53
CA ALA A 160 -26.87 -10.78 -17.30
C ALA A 160 -26.89 -11.09 -18.81
N LEU A 161 -25.84 -11.68 -19.36
CA LEU A 161 -25.75 -12.04 -20.78
C LEU A 161 -26.50 -13.33 -21.13
N THR A 162 -26.58 -14.28 -20.20
CA THR A 162 -27.08 -15.65 -20.43
C THR A 162 -28.51 -15.67 -20.99
N THR A 163 -29.40 -14.83 -20.48
CA THR A 163 -30.80 -14.75 -20.94
C THR A 163 -30.91 -14.32 -22.41
N THR A 164 -30.05 -13.40 -22.84
CA THR A 164 -30.00 -12.90 -24.22
C THR A 164 -29.31 -13.91 -25.15
N ALA A 165 -28.25 -14.57 -24.67
CA ALA A 165 -27.54 -15.61 -25.41
C ALA A 165 -28.47 -16.77 -25.78
N GLN A 166 -29.27 -17.25 -24.82
CA GLN A 166 -30.24 -18.33 -25.05
C GLN A 166 -31.37 -17.92 -25.99
N SER A 167 -31.90 -16.70 -25.84
CA SER A 167 -33.04 -16.22 -26.64
C SER A 167 -32.70 -16.04 -28.13
N HIS A 168 -31.47 -15.62 -28.43
CA HIS A 168 -31.04 -15.32 -29.80
C HIS A 168 -29.99 -16.27 -30.36
N GLN A 169 -29.68 -17.36 -29.64
CA GLN A 169 -28.62 -18.32 -30.01
C GLN A 169 -27.30 -17.62 -30.33
N ARG A 170 -26.90 -16.67 -29.47
CA ARG A 170 -25.70 -15.86 -29.65
C ARG A 170 -24.53 -16.43 -28.88
N THR A 171 -23.35 -16.35 -29.48
CA THR A 171 -22.07 -16.57 -28.81
C THR A 171 -21.51 -15.23 -28.33
N PHE A 172 -21.18 -15.13 -27.05
CA PHE A 172 -20.49 -13.98 -26.46
C PHE A 172 -19.05 -14.38 -26.13
N ILE A 173 -18.11 -13.46 -26.37
CA ILE A 173 -16.68 -13.59 -26.04
C ILE A 173 -16.35 -12.52 -25.01
#